data_AF-A0A4R8T5I1-F1
#
_entry.id   AF-A0A4R8T5I1-F1
#
_cell.length_a   1.000
_cell.length_b   1.000
_cell.length_c   1.000
_cell.angle_alpha   90.00
_cell.angle_beta   90.00
_cell.angle_gamma   90.00
#
_symmetry.space_group_name_H-M   'P 1'
#
loop_
_entity.id
_entity.type
_entity.pdbx_description
1 polymer ?
#
loop_
_entity_poly.entity_id
_entity_poly.type
_entity_poly.pdbx_seq_one_letter_code
_entity_poly.pdbx_strand_id
1 'polypeptide(L)'
;MAIHVDFTQGAVNSFASSGNPTYGRDGVSFTVASSGQAPQLMSLFYIMFGRVEITLKAATGAGIVSSLVLQSDTLDEIDLEWLGADPTEVQSNYFGKGDVTSYNRGQFHKTDNNQEKFMTYVIDWTSERVVFTVDGVEVRTLTQAEADENQYPQSPMQVKFGAWSGGDPANAPGTIDWARGPTDFSAGPFHMAVKDISITDYSTGKEYKYTDTSGNWGSIEAVDGQVNGNLDNAGQITVTATAAAETGSAVPTVPVGGIGSDASATLTQTGWPWVASARPTGGSVPEGWRMTSEGKIIPDAGNSVRPQLLLLLSFVLGVAALVGR
;
A
#
# COMPACT_ATOMS: atom_id res chain seq x y z
N MET A 1 1.45 -14.58 -5.29
CA MET A 1 2.30 -13.64 -6.09
C MET A 1 3.41 -13.11 -5.19
N ALA A 2 4.63 -12.85 -5.69
CA ALA A 2 5.67 -12.18 -4.90
C ALA A 2 6.42 -11.16 -5.76
N ILE A 3 6.54 -9.93 -5.26
CA ILE A 3 7.24 -8.83 -5.92
C ILE A 3 8.19 -8.12 -4.96
N HIS A 4 9.25 -7.55 -5.52
CA HIS A 4 10.17 -6.63 -4.85
C HIS A 4 10.39 -5.42 -5.78
N VAL A 5 9.96 -4.26 -5.35
CA VAL A 5 10.09 -3.01 -6.09
C VAL A 5 11.18 -2.16 -5.46
N ASP A 6 12.27 -1.97 -6.20
CA ASP A 6 13.34 -1.03 -5.85
C ASP A 6 13.04 0.34 -6.46
N PHE A 7 12.57 1.29 -5.64
CA PHE A 7 12.20 2.63 -6.11
C PHE A 7 13.42 3.50 -6.43
N THR A 8 14.64 3.08 -6.08
CA THR A 8 15.87 3.76 -6.55
C THR A 8 16.04 3.61 -8.06
N GLN A 9 15.36 2.63 -8.66
CA GLN A 9 15.30 2.40 -10.11
C GLN A 9 14.17 3.17 -10.81
N GLY A 10 13.41 3.99 -10.05
CA GLY A 10 12.31 4.79 -10.57
C GLY A 10 10.92 4.16 -10.36
N ALA A 11 9.93 4.72 -11.05
CA ALA A 11 8.55 4.29 -10.95
C ALA A 11 8.31 2.90 -11.56
N VAL A 12 7.30 2.20 -11.04
CA VAL A 12 6.72 0.99 -11.63
C VAL A 12 5.24 1.21 -11.91
N ASN A 13 4.71 0.50 -12.90
CA ASN A 13 3.31 0.60 -13.32
C ASN A 13 2.34 -0.28 -12.53
N SER A 14 2.79 -0.96 -11.47
CA SER A 14 1.94 -1.72 -10.54
C SER A 14 1.38 -0.88 -9.39
N PHE A 15 1.79 0.39 -9.29
CA PHE A 15 1.28 1.35 -8.33
C PHE A 15 0.73 2.59 -9.04
N ALA A 16 -0.46 3.03 -8.65
CA ALA A 16 -0.98 4.34 -9.02
C ALA A 16 -0.47 5.40 -8.04
N SER A 17 -0.10 6.57 -8.57
CA SER A 17 0.29 7.73 -7.76
C SER A 17 -0.87 8.71 -7.59
N SER A 18 -1.05 9.22 -6.37
CA SER A 18 -1.77 10.47 -6.10
C SER A 18 -0.79 11.56 -5.67
N GLY A 19 -1.12 12.82 -5.94
CA GLY A 19 -0.21 13.94 -5.73
C GLY A 19 0.96 13.89 -6.71
N ASN A 20 2.18 14.22 -6.24
CA ASN A 20 3.38 14.24 -7.09
C ASN A 20 4.58 13.56 -6.39
N PRO A 21 4.57 12.23 -6.19
CA PRO A 21 5.75 11.51 -5.73
C PRO A 21 6.91 11.69 -6.71
N THR A 22 8.12 11.84 -6.20
CA THR A 22 9.33 12.00 -7.01
C THR A 22 10.32 10.88 -6.76
N TYR A 23 11.15 10.52 -7.73
CA TYR A 23 12.07 9.39 -7.65
C TYR A 23 13.52 9.85 -7.74
N GLY A 24 14.39 9.28 -6.91
CA GLY A 24 15.80 9.60 -6.88
C GLY A 24 16.64 8.49 -6.26
N ARG A 25 17.89 8.80 -5.90
CA ARG A 25 18.85 7.83 -5.35
C ARG A 25 18.40 7.13 -4.06
N ASP A 26 17.54 7.82 -3.30
CA ASP A 26 17.03 7.37 -1.99
C ASP A 26 15.65 6.70 -2.13
N GLY A 27 15.20 6.42 -3.36
CA GLY A 27 13.92 5.81 -3.67
C GLY A 27 12.85 6.82 -4.09
N VAL A 28 11.59 6.54 -3.75
CA VAL A 28 10.45 7.43 -3.98
C VAL A 28 10.26 8.35 -2.77
N SER A 29 10.01 9.64 -3.03
CA SER A 29 9.77 10.67 -2.01
C SER A 29 8.35 11.21 -2.07
N PHE A 30 7.70 11.26 -0.90
CA PHE A 30 6.37 11.81 -0.67
C PHE A 30 6.51 13.12 0.09
N THR A 31 6.21 14.23 -0.60
CA THR A 31 6.45 15.59 -0.08
C THR A 31 5.16 16.28 0.33
N VAL A 32 5.06 16.66 1.61
CA VAL A 32 4.00 17.51 2.14
C VAL A 32 4.57 18.92 2.35
N ALA A 33 4.18 19.86 1.50
CA ALA A 33 4.64 21.25 1.52
C ALA A 33 3.52 22.25 1.87
N SER A 34 2.26 21.86 1.73
CA SER A 34 1.10 22.71 2.04
C SER A 34 -0.10 21.89 2.50
N SER A 35 -1.06 22.57 3.13
CA SER A 35 -2.37 22.02 3.50
C SER A 35 -3.02 21.27 2.34
N GLY A 36 -3.67 20.15 2.67
CA GLY A 36 -4.35 19.26 1.72
C GLY A 36 -3.44 18.38 0.87
N GLN A 37 -2.11 18.48 0.95
CA GLN A 37 -1.23 17.57 0.22
C GLN A 37 -1.10 16.21 0.93
N ALA A 38 -1.43 15.13 0.20
CA ALA A 38 -1.31 13.76 0.66
C ALA A 38 -0.72 12.83 -0.45
N PRO A 39 0.54 13.06 -0.89
CA PRO A 39 1.16 12.23 -1.92
C PRO A 39 1.28 10.78 -1.47
N GLN A 40 0.94 9.85 -2.36
CA GLN A 40 0.94 8.41 -2.07
C GLN A 40 1.11 7.55 -3.32
N LEU A 41 1.53 6.31 -3.08
CA LEU A 41 1.44 5.20 -4.03
C LEU A 41 0.46 4.15 -3.50
N MET A 42 -0.35 3.61 -4.39
CA MET A 42 -1.36 2.60 -4.10
C MET A 42 -1.25 1.46 -5.10
N SER A 43 -1.15 0.23 -4.60
CA SER A 43 -1.05 -0.95 -5.47
C SER A 43 -2.30 -1.06 -6.34
N LEU A 44 -2.10 -1.34 -7.62
CA LEU A 44 -3.22 -1.64 -8.52
C LEU A 44 -3.83 -3.01 -8.19
N PHE A 45 -3.05 -3.89 -7.57
CA PHE A 45 -3.48 -5.22 -7.13
C PHE A 45 -3.84 -5.21 -5.64
N TYR A 46 -4.51 -6.28 -5.21
CA TYR A 46 -4.76 -6.59 -3.80
C TYR A 46 -4.00 -7.86 -3.46
N ILE A 47 -3.80 -8.09 -2.16
CA ILE A 47 -3.33 -9.36 -1.61
C ILE A 47 -4.40 -9.91 -0.67
N MET A 48 -4.48 -11.24 -0.55
CA MET A 48 -5.39 -11.88 0.39
C MET A 48 -4.58 -12.72 1.36
N PHE A 49 -4.45 -12.22 2.58
CA PHE A 49 -3.33 -12.55 3.46
C PHE A 49 -1.99 -12.26 2.76
N GLY A 50 -0.90 -12.22 3.51
CA GLY A 50 0.37 -11.91 2.90
C GLY A 50 1.40 -11.34 3.83
N ARG A 51 2.49 -10.90 3.20
CA ARG A 51 3.57 -10.19 3.84
C ARG A 51 3.87 -8.93 3.04
N VAL A 52 3.95 -7.80 3.75
CA VAL A 52 4.40 -6.52 3.20
C VAL A 52 5.61 -6.08 4.01
N GLU A 53 6.73 -5.90 3.33
CA GLU A 53 8.00 -5.46 3.90
C GLU A 53 8.43 -4.18 3.20
N ILE A 54 8.51 -3.07 3.94
CA ILE A 54 8.83 -1.76 3.40
C ILE A 54 10.08 -1.21 4.07
N THR A 55 11.03 -0.70 3.27
CA THR A 55 12.21 0.00 3.79
C THR A 55 12.05 1.49 3.54
N LEU A 56 11.91 2.28 4.60
CA LEU A 56 11.58 3.71 4.52
C LEU A 56 12.29 4.55 5.58
N LYS A 57 12.26 5.86 5.33
CA LYS A 57 12.61 6.93 6.27
C LYS A 57 11.42 7.86 6.38
N ALA A 58 10.84 7.97 7.57
CA ALA A 58 9.63 8.75 7.82
C ALA A 58 9.90 10.26 7.73
N ALA A 59 8.85 11.03 7.45
CA ALA A 59 8.89 12.48 7.44
C ALA A 59 9.03 13.05 8.86
N THR A 60 9.73 14.17 8.99
CA THR A 60 9.79 14.97 10.22
C THR A 60 8.66 16.01 10.26
N GLY A 61 8.42 16.60 11.43
CA GLY A 61 7.56 17.77 11.59
C GLY A 61 6.31 17.46 12.40
N ALA A 62 5.94 18.38 13.30
CA ALA A 62 4.72 18.24 14.09
C ALA A 62 3.49 18.12 13.18
N GLY A 63 2.59 17.19 13.49
CA GLY A 63 1.38 16.96 12.70
C GLY A 63 1.60 16.25 11.37
N ILE A 64 2.84 16.00 10.94
CA ILE A 64 3.12 15.24 9.71
C ILE A 64 3.10 13.76 10.02
N VAL A 65 2.47 13.00 9.12
CA VAL A 65 2.29 11.56 9.26
C VAL A 65 2.85 10.89 8.01
N SER A 66 3.67 9.86 8.22
CA SER A 66 3.99 8.88 7.17
C SER A 66 3.19 7.62 7.45
N SER A 67 2.71 6.94 6.41
CA SER A 67 1.78 5.82 6.55
C SER A 67 2.13 4.67 5.62
N LEU A 68 1.97 3.44 6.11
CA LEU A 68 1.78 2.22 5.32
C LEU A 68 0.43 1.65 5.73
N VAL A 69 -0.48 1.51 4.78
CA VAL A 69 -1.85 1.05 5.02
C VAL A 69 -2.16 -0.11 4.08
N LEU A 70 -2.53 -1.24 4.64
CA LEU A 70 -3.25 -2.29 3.93
C LEU A 70 -4.74 -2.02 4.15
N GLN A 71 -5.51 -1.84 3.08
CA GLN A 71 -6.94 -1.55 3.21
C GLN A 71 -7.77 -2.28 2.15
N SER A 72 -8.89 -2.86 2.60
CA SER A 72 -9.86 -3.56 1.76
C SER A 72 -11.02 -2.66 1.36
N ASP A 73 -11.82 -3.12 0.40
CA ASP A 73 -13.06 -2.44 0.00
C ASP A 73 -14.15 -2.51 1.06
N THR A 74 -14.07 -3.48 1.98
CA THR A 74 -14.95 -3.57 3.15
C THR A 74 -14.47 -2.68 4.29
N LEU A 75 -13.34 -1.99 4.16
CA LEU A 75 -12.67 -1.20 5.20
C LEU A 75 -12.12 -2.04 6.37
N ASP A 76 -11.79 -3.31 6.13
CA ASP A 76 -10.73 -3.94 6.93
C ASP A 76 -9.41 -3.21 6.64
N GLU A 77 -8.60 -3.00 7.67
CA GLU A 77 -7.39 -2.20 7.61
C GLU A 77 -6.31 -2.73 8.57
N ILE A 78 -5.06 -2.68 8.13
CA ILE A 78 -3.86 -2.85 8.96
C ILE A 78 -2.90 -1.73 8.59
N ASP A 79 -2.43 -0.97 9.57
CA ASP A 79 -1.55 0.16 9.30
C ASP A 79 -0.31 0.23 10.21
N LEU A 80 0.69 0.93 9.69
CA LEU A 80 1.81 1.48 10.43
C LEU A 80 1.87 2.99 10.17
N GLU A 81 1.89 3.77 11.25
CA GLU A 81 1.87 5.24 11.22
C GLU A 81 3.09 5.79 11.97
N TRP A 82 3.86 6.65 11.30
CA TRP A 82 5.00 7.36 11.89
C TRP A 82 4.64 8.83 12.07
N LEU A 83 4.71 9.30 13.31
CA LEU A 83 4.42 10.68 13.64
C LEU A 83 5.71 11.51 13.54
N GLY A 84 5.72 12.53 12.70
CA GLY A 84 6.91 13.37 12.45
C GLY A 84 7.39 14.17 13.66
N ALA A 85 6.58 14.23 14.72
CA ALA A 85 6.94 14.82 16.01
C ALA A 85 7.82 13.92 16.89
N ASP A 86 7.84 12.60 16.65
CA ASP A 86 8.58 11.64 17.49
C ASP A 86 9.39 10.66 16.64
N PRO A 87 10.73 10.69 16.74
CA PRO A 87 11.59 9.76 16.02
C PRO A 87 11.64 8.36 16.60
N THR A 88 11.19 8.18 17.84
CA THR A 88 11.51 7.00 18.64
C THR A 88 10.40 5.98 18.70
N GLU A 89 9.32 6.16 17.94
CA GLU A 89 8.19 5.24 17.93
C GLU A 89 7.47 5.16 16.58
N VAL A 90 6.86 4.01 16.35
CA VAL A 90 5.89 3.77 15.27
C VAL A 90 4.60 3.24 15.88
N GLN A 91 3.46 3.70 15.39
CA GLN A 91 2.17 3.14 15.76
C GLN A 91 1.80 2.00 14.82
N SER A 92 1.32 0.89 15.36
CA SER A 92 0.54 -0.11 14.62
C SER A 92 -0.94 0.04 14.95
N ASN A 93 -1.82 -0.14 13.98
CA ASN A 93 -3.26 -0.15 14.21
C ASN A 93 -3.97 -1.15 13.27
N TYR A 94 -5.25 -1.36 13.54
CA TYR A 94 -6.11 -2.16 12.67
C TYR A 94 -7.55 -1.71 12.81
N PHE A 95 -8.35 -1.93 11.76
CA PHE A 95 -9.80 -1.75 11.76
C PHE A 95 -10.46 -2.94 11.09
N GLY A 96 -11.62 -3.36 11.57
CA GLY A 96 -12.45 -4.33 10.86
C GLY A 96 -13.72 -3.66 10.36
N LYS A 97 -13.99 -3.84 9.07
CA LYS A 97 -15.23 -3.41 8.40
C LYS A 97 -15.55 -1.92 8.59
N GLY A 98 -14.52 -1.07 8.75
CA GLY A 98 -14.67 0.37 8.96
C GLY A 98 -15.33 0.75 10.29
N ASP A 99 -15.32 -0.13 11.28
CA ASP A 99 -15.91 0.15 12.59
C ASP A 99 -15.03 1.12 13.39
N VAL A 100 -15.56 2.31 13.65
CA VAL A 100 -14.91 3.41 14.39
C VAL A 100 -15.55 3.68 15.74
N THR A 101 -16.32 2.72 16.27
CA THR A 101 -17.03 2.88 17.55
C THR A 101 -16.06 2.97 18.73
N SER A 102 -14.88 2.38 18.60
CA SER A 102 -13.77 2.47 19.55
C SER A 102 -12.45 2.76 18.84
N TYR A 103 -11.50 3.31 19.60
CA TYR A 103 -10.15 3.64 19.14
C TYR A 103 -9.07 2.98 20.02
N ASN A 104 -9.37 1.76 20.50
CA ASN A 104 -8.54 0.96 21.42
C ASN A 104 -7.48 0.09 20.72
N ARG A 105 -7.39 0.16 19.39
CA ARG A 105 -6.66 -0.80 18.55
C ARG A 105 -5.20 -0.40 18.29
N GLY A 106 -4.90 0.88 18.43
CA GLY A 106 -3.57 1.45 18.22
C GLY A 106 -2.59 1.09 19.34
N GLN A 107 -1.36 0.73 18.97
CA GLN A 107 -0.26 0.51 19.90
C GLN A 107 1.02 1.13 19.35
N PHE A 108 1.71 1.93 20.17
CA PHE A 108 3.01 2.51 19.85
C PHE A 108 4.14 1.57 20.27
N HIS A 109 5.14 1.46 19.42
CA HIS A 109 6.30 0.58 19.57
C HIS A 109 7.56 1.40 19.52
N LYS A 110 8.47 1.20 20.47
CA LYS A 110 9.76 1.89 20.48
C LYS A 110 10.62 1.44 19.29
N THR A 111 11.35 2.41 18.75
CA THR A 111 12.26 2.27 17.61
C THR A 111 13.48 3.16 17.87
N ASP A 112 14.57 2.93 17.14
CA ASP A 112 15.79 3.74 17.31
C ASP A 112 15.59 5.18 16.82
N ASN A 113 15.30 5.35 15.53
CA ASN A 113 15.08 6.64 14.88
C ASN A 113 14.48 6.46 13.48
N ASN A 114 13.20 6.80 13.32
CA ASN A 114 12.46 6.57 12.08
C ASN A 114 12.73 7.63 10.97
N GLN A 115 13.31 8.79 11.28
CA GLN A 115 13.50 9.90 10.32
C GLN A 115 14.97 10.14 9.90
N GLU A 116 15.96 9.56 10.59
CA GLU A 116 17.38 9.75 10.24
C GLU A 116 17.94 8.67 9.30
N LYS A 117 17.44 7.43 9.41
CA LYS A 117 17.93 6.28 8.64
C LYS A 117 16.78 5.52 7.99
N PHE A 118 17.11 4.75 6.95
CA PHE A 118 16.19 3.76 6.41
C PHE A 118 16.08 2.60 7.39
N MET A 119 14.85 2.29 7.80
CA MET A 119 14.48 1.15 8.63
C MET A 119 13.49 0.27 7.87
N THR A 120 13.47 -1.01 8.19
CA THR A 120 12.60 -1.99 7.54
C THR A 120 11.46 -2.39 8.46
N TYR A 121 10.24 -2.32 7.95
CA TYR A 121 9.02 -2.65 8.68
C TYR A 121 8.28 -3.75 7.95
N VAL A 122 7.77 -4.72 8.70
CA VAL A 122 7.06 -5.87 8.14
C VAL A 122 5.70 -6.00 8.77
N ILE A 123 4.68 -6.19 7.93
CA ILE A 123 3.37 -6.71 8.30
C ILE A 123 3.26 -8.12 7.72
N ASP A 124 3.13 -9.12 8.57
CA ASP A 124 2.82 -10.51 8.19
C ASP A 124 1.42 -10.86 8.68
N TRP A 125 0.51 -11.09 7.73
CA TRP A 125 -0.92 -11.19 7.96
C TRP A 125 -1.45 -12.53 7.44
N THR A 126 -2.03 -13.33 8.33
CA THR A 126 -2.68 -14.61 8.02
C THR A 126 -4.13 -14.59 8.52
N SER A 127 -4.86 -15.70 8.35
CA SER A 127 -6.18 -15.86 8.97
C SER A 127 -6.13 -15.95 10.50
N GLU A 128 -4.96 -16.18 11.08
CA GLU A 128 -4.79 -16.45 12.52
C GLU A 128 -4.14 -15.28 13.26
N ARG A 129 -3.27 -14.51 12.61
CA ARG A 129 -2.54 -13.42 13.24
C ARG A 129 -2.03 -12.35 12.26
N VAL A 130 -1.80 -11.16 12.80
CA VAL A 130 -0.99 -10.09 12.22
C VAL A 130 0.27 -9.92 13.09
N VAL A 131 1.45 -10.02 12.49
CA VAL A 131 2.73 -9.76 13.15
C VAL A 131 3.35 -8.50 12.55
N PHE A 132 3.74 -7.58 13.44
CA PHE A 132 4.45 -6.37 13.11
C PHE A 132 5.91 -6.51 13.53
N THR A 133 6.83 -6.21 12.61
CA THR A 133 8.28 -6.28 12.84
C THR A 133 8.93 -4.95 12.50
N VAL A 134 9.92 -4.54 13.30
CA VAL A 134 10.80 -3.39 13.03
C VAL A 134 12.25 -3.87 13.02
N ASP A 135 12.98 -3.67 11.92
CA ASP A 135 14.38 -4.09 11.73
C ASP A 135 14.65 -5.55 12.18
N GLY A 136 13.72 -6.46 11.85
CA GLY A 136 13.82 -7.88 12.17
C GLY A 136 13.41 -8.25 13.61
N VAL A 137 12.95 -7.28 14.41
CA VAL A 137 12.42 -7.49 15.76
C VAL A 137 10.89 -7.45 15.77
N GLU A 138 10.25 -8.51 16.24
CA GLU A 138 8.79 -8.52 16.44
C GLU A 138 8.41 -7.54 17.56
N VAL A 139 7.52 -6.59 17.25
CA VAL A 139 7.03 -5.57 18.20
C VAL A 139 5.58 -5.79 18.61
N ARG A 140 4.79 -6.49 17.79
CA ARG A 140 3.40 -6.83 18.10
C ARG A 140 2.95 -8.07 17.35
N THR A 141 2.24 -8.94 18.06
CA THR A 141 1.36 -9.95 17.47
C THR A 141 -0.08 -9.62 17.86
N LEU A 142 -0.97 -9.52 16.86
CA LEU A 142 -2.42 -9.50 17.04
C LEU A 142 -2.96 -10.84 16.54
N THR A 143 -3.46 -11.69 17.43
CA THR A 143 -4.17 -12.90 17.02
C THR A 143 -5.63 -12.58 16.66
N GLN A 144 -6.23 -13.43 15.83
CA GLN A 144 -7.65 -13.30 15.47
C GLN A 144 -8.55 -13.32 16.71
N ALA A 145 -8.19 -14.07 17.74
CA ALA A 145 -8.95 -14.20 18.98
C ALA A 145 -8.82 -12.98 19.92
N GLU A 146 -7.77 -12.17 19.77
CA GLU A 146 -7.57 -10.93 20.53
C GLU A 146 -8.33 -9.75 19.92
N ALA A 147 -8.66 -9.83 18.63
CA ALA A 147 -9.50 -8.82 18.00
C ALA A 147 -10.95 -8.95 18.49
N ASP A 148 -11.60 -7.82 18.72
CA ASP A 148 -13.04 -7.77 19.00
C ASP A 148 -13.85 -8.47 17.90
N GLU A 149 -15.08 -8.87 18.24
CA GLU A 149 -15.94 -9.61 17.31
C GLU A 149 -16.09 -8.87 15.97
N ASN A 150 -15.87 -9.59 14.86
CA ASN A 150 -15.89 -9.07 13.49
C ASN A 150 -14.82 -8.00 13.16
N GLN A 151 -13.87 -7.73 14.06
CA GLN A 151 -12.86 -6.68 13.90
C GLN A 151 -11.51 -7.16 13.34
N TYR A 152 -11.27 -8.47 13.25
CA TYR A 152 -10.03 -8.98 12.64
C TYR A 152 -10.01 -8.74 11.13
N PRO A 153 -8.99 -8.06 10.56
CA PRO A 153 -8.85 -7.82 9.13
C PRO A 153 -8.73 -9.14 8.36
N GLN A 154 -9.64 -9.37 7.41
CA GLN A 154 -9.82 -10.68 6.80
C GLN A 154 -10.40 -10.63 5.38
N SER A 155 -10.21 -9.54 4.67
CA SER A 155 -10.66 -9.40 3.28
C SER A 155 -9.52 -8.82 2.42
N PRO A 156 -9.52 -9.05 1.10
CA PRO A 156 -8.39 -8.66 0.26
C PRO A 156 -8.06 -7.17 0.41
N MET A 157 -6.77 -6.83 0.52
CA MET A 157 -6.31 -5.46 0.77
C MET A 157 -5.36 -4.95 -0.31
N GLN A 158 -5.54 -3.69 -0.71
CA GLN A 158 -4.50 -2.93 -1.41
C GLN A 158 -3.42 -2.50 -0.42
N VAL A 159 -2.21 -2.33 -0.93
CA VAL A 159 -1.09 -1.72 -0.20
C VAL A 159 -0.97 -0.26 -0.63
N LYS A 160 -1.08 0.65 0.34
CA LYS A 160 -1.01 2.10 0.16
C LYS A 160 0.09 2.64 1.06
N PHE A 161 0.89 3.58 0.57
CA PHE A 161 1.88 4.25 1.41
C PHE A 161 2.17 5.66 0.90
N GLY A 162 2.45 6.56 1.84
CA GLY A 162 2.59 7.97 1.54
C GLY A 162 2.70 8.83 2.79
N ALA A 163 2.64 10.14 2.61
CA ALA A 163 2.71 11.11 3.69
C ALA A 163 1.59 12.13 3.58
N TRP A 164 1.15 12.66 4.72
CA TRP A 164 0.06 13.64 4.82
C TRP A 164 0.19 14.46 6.10
N SER A 165 -0.64 15.49 6.24
CA SER A 165 -0.71 16.33 7.45
C SER A 165 -1.93 15.93 8.28
N GLY A 166 -1.71 15.17 9.35
CA GLY A 166 -2.71 14.92 10.40
C GLY A 166 -2.97 16.17 11.25
N GLY A 167 -1.96 17.02 11.41
CA GLY A 167 -2.02 18.32 12.07
C GLY A 167 -2.59 19.45 11.22
N ASP A 168 -3.17 19.17 10.05
CA ASP A 168 -3.80 20.18 9.21
C ASP A 168 -4.97 20.83 9.98
N PRO A 169 -5.09 22.17 10.04
CA PRO A 169 -6.18 22.84 10.75
C PRO A 169 -7.57 22.50 10.22
N ALA A 170 -7.69 21.92 9.03
CA ALA A 170 -8.96 21.41 8.49
C ALA A 170 -9.39 20.07 9.12
N ASN A 171 -8.50 19.35 9.80
CA ASN A 171 -8.79 18.06 10.42
C ASN A 171 -9.53 18.20 11.76
N ALA A 172 -10.13 17.10 12.22
CA ALA A 172 -10.75 17.05 13.53
C ALA A 172 -9.70 17.27 14.65
N PRO A 173 -10.05 17.95 15.76
CA PRO A 173 -9.11 18.19 16.86
C PRO A 173 -8.42 16.92 17.37
N GLY A 174 -9.15 15.80 17.46
CA GLY A 174 -8.58 14.52 17.88
C GLY A 174 -7.49 13.98 16.94
N THR A 175 -7.62 14.22 15.62
CA THR A 175 -6.58 13.86 14.63
C THR A 175 -5.35 14.74 14.78
N ILE A 176 -5.53 16.04 15.00
CA ILE A 176 -4.43 16.99 15.21
C ILE A 176 -3.68 16.65 16.51
N ASP A 177 -4.41 16.33 17.57
CA ASP A 177 -3.84 15.93 18.86
C ASP A 177 -3.10 14.59 18.75
N TRP A 178 -3.68 13.60 18.07
CA TRP A 178 -3.03 12.31 17.79
C TRP A 178 -1.75 12.49 16.98
N ALA A 179 -1.75 13.35 15.96
CA ALA A 179 -0.57 13.69 15.15
C ALA A 179 0.46 14.56 15.89
N ARG A 180 0.24 14.81 17.19
CA ARG A 180 1.12 15.54 18.11
C ARG A 180 1.36 16.99 17.71
N GLY A 181 0.29 17.65 17.28
CA GLY A 181 0.24 19.10 17.14
C GLY A 181 -0.11 19.58 15.73
N PRO A 182 -0.38 20.89 15.60
CA PRO A 182 -0.67 21.49 14.31
C PRO A 182 0.56 21.45 13.41
N THR A 183 0.35 21.26 12.11
CA THR A 183 1.42 21.33 11.13
C THR A 183 1.77 22.78 10.81
N ASP A 184 3.03 23.14 11.03
CA ASP A 184 3.61 24.39 10.53
C ASP A 184 4.22 24.17 9.14
N PHE A 185 3.43 24.39 8.09
CA PHE A 185 3.90 24.23 6.70
C PHE A 185 5.07 25.17 6.34
N SER A 186 5.31 26.25 7.11
CA SER A 186 6.46 27.13 6.88
C SER A 186 7.80 26.50 7.27
N ALA A 187 7.78 25.45 8.10
CA ALA A 187 8.94 24.64 8.46
C ALA A 187 9.20 23.49 7.48
N GLY A 188 8.32 23.28 6.49
CA GLY A 188 8.48 22.29 5.44
C GLY A 188 9.40 22.75 4.30
N PRO A 189 9.41 22.05 3.16
CA PRO A 189 8.64 20.84 2.88
C PRO A 189 9.09 19.64 3.73
N PHE A 190 8.14 18.74 4.02
CA PHE A 190 8.37 17.51 4.79
C PHE A 190 8.39 16.31 3.86
N HIS A 191 9.34 15.39 4.06
CA HIS A 191 9.62 14.32 3.11
C HIS A 191 9.67 12.96 3.80
N MET A 192 8.75 12.08 3.43
CA MET A 192 8.92 10.63 3.61
C MET A 192 9.68 10.09 2.38
N ALA A 193 10.58 9.14 2.59
CA ALA A 193 11.26 8.43 1.52
C ALA A 193 11.09 6.91 1.68
N VAL A 194 10.75 6.22 0.61
CA VAL A 194 10.65 4.75 0.56
C VAL A 194 11.68 4.25 -0.45
N LYS A 195 12.61 3.44 0.02
CA LYS A 195 13.68 2.88 -0.81
C LYS A 195 13.17 1.73 -1.65
N ASP A 196 12.52 0.77 -1.00
CA ASP A 196 12.02 -0.45 -1.62
C ASP A 196 10.85 -1.04 -0.83
N ILE A 197 10.07 -1.90 -1.50
CA ILE A 197 8.96 -2.65 -0.90
C ILE A 197 8.91 -4.06 -1.49
N SER A 198 8.81 -5.06 -0.63
CA SER A 198 8.50 -6.45 -0.99
C SER A 198 7.08 -6.80 -0.57
N ILE A 199 6.32 -7.40 -1.48
CA ILE A 199 4.95 -7.85 -1.21
C ILE A 199 4.82 -9.30 -1.65
N THR A 200 4.40 -10.15 -0.72
CA THR A 200 4.04 -11.55 -0.99
C THR A 200 2.57 -11.73 -0.68
N ASP A 201 1.79 -12.07 -1.70
CA ASP A 201 0.43 -12.56 -1.55
C ASP A 201 0.48 -14.05 -1.17
N TYR A 202 -0.13 -14.40 -0.03
CA TYR A 202 -0.22 -15.78 0.47
C TYR A 202 -1.28 -16.59 -0.26
N SER A 203 -2.09 -15.95 -1.08
CA SER A 203 -3.02 -16.60 -1.97
C SER A 203 -2.44 -16.79 -3.38
N THR A 204 -3.20 -17.51 -4.20
CA THR A 204 -2.96 -17.64 -5.64
C THR A 204 -4.23 -17.23 -6.39
N GLY A 205 -4.11 -17.01 -7.69
CA GLY A 205 -5.22 -16.62 -8.54
C GLY A 205 -4.92 -15.32 -9.26
N LYS A 206 -5.86 -14.91 -10.11
CA LYS A 206 -5.75 -13.69 -10.91
C LYS A 206 -6.51 -12.52 -10.29
N GLU A 207 -7.59 -12.84 -9.60
CA GLU A 207 -8.45 -11.86 -8.92
C GLU A 207 -9.11 -12.50 -7.70
N TYR A 208 -9.64 -11.66 -6.82
CA TYR A 208 -10.51 -12.06 -5.73
C TYR A 208 -11.92 -11.53 -5.99
N LYS A 209 -12.90 -12.24 -5.45
CA LYS A 209 -14.30 -11.90 -5.57
C LYS A 209 -15.01 -12.16 -4.24
N TYR A 210 -15.78 -11.19 -3.80
CA TYR A 210 -16.68 -11.36 -2.66
C TYR A 210 -17.90 -12.18 -3.10
N THR A 211 -18.13 -13.35 -2.50
CA THR A 211 -19.28 -14.20 -2.86
C THR A 211 -20.56 -13.83 -2.12
N ASP A 212 -20.46 -13.00 -1.07
CA ASP A 212 -21.59 -12.50 -0.27
C ASP A 212 -21.32 -11.10 0.33
N THR A 213 -22.18 -10.66 1.26
CA THR A 213 -22.08 -9.39 2.00
C THR A 213 -21.56 -9.56 3.44
N SER A 214 -20.89 -10.67 3.79
CA SER A 214 -20.40 -10.86 5.16
C SER A 214 -19.10 -10.09 5.44
N GLY A 215 -18.26 -9.90 4.41
CA GLY A 215 -16.89 -9.40 4.58
C GLY A 215 -16.01 -10.37 5.38
N ASN A 216 -16.36 -11.67 5.40
CA ASN A 216 -15.57 -12.70 6.05
C ASN A 216 -14.64 -13.35 5.02
N TRP A 217 -13.43 -13.73 5.43
CA TRP A 217 -12.47 -14.34 4.50
C TRP A 217 -12.99 -15.62 3.84
N GLY A 218 -13.85 -16.37 4.54
CA GLY A 218 -14.49 -17.58 4.02
C GLY A 218 -15.44 -17.35 2.83
N SER A 219 -15.84 -16.10 2.57
CA SER A 219 -16.62 -15.72 1.38
C SER A 219 -15.77 -15.11 0.25
N ILE A 220 -14.45 -15.18 0.38
CA ILE A 220 -13.52 -14.71 -0.65
C ILE A 220 -13.19 -15.85 -1.60
N GLU A 221 -13.60 -15.71 -2.84
CA GLU A 221 -13.22 -16.59 -3.95
C GLU A 221 -11.93 -16.04 -4.58
N ALA A 222 -10.89 -16.86 -4.69
CA ALA A 222 -9.71 -16.57 -5.50
C ALA A 222 -9.87 -17.22 -6.88
N VAL A 223 -10.06 -16.41 -7.93
CA VAL A 223 -10.37 -16.91 -9.28
C VAL A 223 -9.13 -17.48 -9.93
N ASP A 224 -9.26 -18.67 -10.52
CA ASP A 224 -8.15 -19.49 -11.04
C ASP A 224 -7.06 -19.77 -9.99
N GLY A 225 -7.42 -19.80 -8.71
CA GLY A 225 -6.49 -19.99 -7.62
C GLY A 225 -7.17 -20.44 -6.33
N GLN A 226 -6.48 -20.22 -5.22
CA GLN A 226 -6.93 -20.58 -3.87
C GLN A 226 -6.44 -19.55 -2.86
N VAL A 227 -7.33 -19.15 -1.95
CA VAL A 227 -6.92 -18.43 -0.73
C VAL A 227 -5.93 -19.31 0.04
N ASN A 228 -4.83 -18.73 0.51
CA ASN A 228 -3.69 -19.42 1.12
C ASN A 228 -2.93 -20.41 0.20
N GLY A 229 -3.22 -20.45 -1.10
CA GLY A 229 -2.54 -21.37 -2.04
C GLY A 229 -1.03 -21.13 -2.22
N ASN A 230 -0.49 -20.03 -1.68
CA ASN A 230 0.92 -19.67 -1.74
C ASN A 230 1.56 -19.51 -0.33
N LEU A 231 0.83 -19.87 0.74
CA LEU A 231 1.26 -19.67 2.12
C LEU A 231 2.61 -20.36 2.43
N ASP A 232 2.80 -21.60 1.95
CA ASP A 232 4.03 -22.37 2.22
C ASP A 232 5.25 -21.92 1.41
N ASN A 233 5.05 -21.12 0.35
CA ASN A 233 6.13 -20.56 -0.45
C ASN A 233 6.52 -19.14 0.01
N ALA A 234 5.78 -18.58 0.96
CA ALA A 234 6.16 -17.35 1.63
C ALA A 234 7.43 -17.63 2.43
N GLY A 235 8.51 -16.90 2.15
CA GLY A 235 9.74 -17.00 2.92
C GLY A 235 9.42 -16.92 4.41
N GLN A 236 9.76 -17.97 5.18
CA GLN A 236 9.53 -18.00 6.61
C GLN A 236 10.08 -16.73 7.26
N ILE A 237 9.28 -16.11 8.14
CA ILE A 237 9.73 -14.97 8.93
C ILE A 237 10.95 -15.43 9.74
N THR A 238 12.14 -14.92 9.41
CA THR A 238 13.30 -15.05 10.30
C THR A 238 13.23 -13.89 11.29
N VAL A 239 12.39 -14.04 12.32
CA VAL A 239 12.38 -13.09 13.45
C VAL A 239 13.72 -13.24 14.17
N THR A 240 14.51 -12.18 14.19
CA THR A 240 15.86 -12.23 14.77
C THR A 240 15.79 -12.01 16.29
N ALA A 241 14.75 -11.33 16.77
CA ALA A 241 14.42 -11.19 18.19
C ALA A 241 12.94 -10.79 18.39
N THR A 242 12.40 -11.02 19.59
CA THR A 242 11.09 -10.51 20.02
C THR A 242 11.34 -9.40 21.04
N ALA A 243 10.70 -8.24 20.88
CA ALA A 243 10.79 -7.16 21.85
C ALA A 243 10.07 -7.55 23.16
N ALA A 244 10.53 -7.02 24.30
CA ALA A 244 9.80 -7.16 25.55
C ALA A 244 8.47 -6.40 25.45
N ALA A 245 7.37 -7.04 25.89
CA ALA A 245 6.05 -6.42 25.88
C ALA A 245 6.07 -5.12 26.70
N GLU A 246 5.85 -3.97 26.04
CA GLU A 246 5.70 -2.70 26.74
C GLU A 246 4.29 -2.62 27.34
N THR A 247 4.21 -2.46 28.66
CA THR A 247 2.94 -2.26 29.36
C THR A 247 2.43 -0.85 29.11
N GLY A 248 1.50 -0.72 28.16
CA GLY A 248 0.42 0.27 28.10
C GLY A 248 0.78 1.74 28.39
N SER A 249 1.12 2.48 27.34
CA SER A 249 0.84 3.92 27.31
C SER A 249 -0.67 4.11 27.06
N ALA A 250 -1.28 5.12 27.68
CA ALA A 250 -2.67 5.48 27.41
C ALA A 250 -2.87 5.64 25.90
N VAL A 251 -3.83 4.91 25.32
CA VAL A 251 -4.11 4.95 23.88
C VAL A 251 -4.80 6.29 23.59
N PRO A 252 -4.17 7.26 22.90
CA PRO A 252 -4.88 8.45 22.44
C PRO A 252 -5.97 8.02 21.46
N THR A 253 -7.06 8.79 21.32
CA THR A 253 -8.07 8.57 20.28
C THR A 253 -7.41 8.55 18.90
N VAL A 254 -7.29 7.37 18.30
CA VAL A 254 -6.60 7.15 17.02
C VAL A 254 -7.61 7.25 15.88
N PRO A 255 -7.51 8.20 14.94
CA PRO A 255 -8.40 8.24 13.78
C PRO A 255 -8.31 6.95 12.94
N VAL A 256 -9.31 6.69 12.09
CA VAL A 256 -9.17 5.67 11.03
C VAL A 256 -7.95 6.01 10.18
N GLY A 257 -7.07 5.04 9.97
CA GLY A 257 -5.93 5.20 9.10
C GLY A 257 -6.40 5.42 7.67
N GLY A 258 -5.66 6.26 6.96
CA GLY A 258 -6.09 6.74 5.66
C GLY A 258 -5.19 7.88 5.26
N ILE A 259 -4.34 7.62 4.27
CA ILE A 259 -3.57 8.69 3.65
C ILE A 259 -4.60 9.64 3.02
N GLY A 260 -4.60 10.90 3.45
CA GLY A 260 -5.65 11.91 3.22
C GLY A 260 -6.47 11.78 1.92
N SER A 261 -7.77 12.10 2.01
CA SER A 261 -8.74 11.89 0.93
C SER A 261 -8.49 12.78 -0.30
N ASP A 262 -7.64 12.33 -1.22
CA ASP A 262 -7.66 12.79 -2.61
C ASP A 262 -8.52 11.83 -3.43
N ALA A 263 -9.74 12.28 -3.77
CA ALA A 263 -10.74 11.53 -4.53
C ALA A 263 -10.31 11.08 -5.95
N SER A 264 -9.09 11.40 -6.38
CA SER A 264 -8.60 11.17 -7.74
C SER A 264 -7.97 9.80 -7.99
N ALA A 265 -7.54 9.08 -6.94
CA ALA A 265 -6.74 7.85 -7.11
C ALA A 265 -7.51 6.52 -6.95
N THR A 266 -8.73 6.53 -6.40
CA THR A 266 -9.48 5.32 -5.99
C THR A 266 -10.79 5.05 -6.74
N LEU A 267 -11.12 5.80 -7.80
CA LEU A 267 -12.42 5.62 -8.48
C LEU A 267 -12.58 4.28 -9.23
N THR A 268 -11.59 3.38 -9.23
CA THR A 268 -11.66 2.12 -9.98
C THR A 268 -11.06 0.92 -9.24
N GLN A 269 -11.76 0.39 -8.25
CA GLN A 269 -12.16 -1.03 -8.19
C GLN A 269 -13.00 -1.26 -6.94
N THR A 270 -14.32 -1.38 -7.17
CA THR A 270 -15.40 -1.47 -6.17
C THR A 270 -15.52 -0.22 -5.28
N GLY A 271 -16.43 0.67 -5.67
CA GLY A 271 -16.69 1.90 -4.91
C GLY A 271 -17.20 1.59 -3.51
N TRP A 272 -16.95 2.51 -2.57
CA TRP A 272 -17.53 2.44 -1.24
C TRP A 272 -19.00 2.91 -1.26
N PRO A 273 -19.94 2.23 -0.57
CA PRO A 273 -19.79 0.99 0.18
C PRO A 273 -19.63 -0.23 -0.74
N TRP A 274 -18.86 -1.24 -0.29
CA TRP A 274 -18.69 -2.49 -1.05
C TRP A 274 -20.03 -3.18 -1.34
N VAL A 275 -20.08 -3.94 -2.43
CA VAL A 275 -21.26 -4.72 -2.85
C VAL A 275 -20.92 -6.20 -2.99
N ALA A 276 -21.89 -7.08 -2.70
CA ALA A 276 -21.72 -8.51 -2.99
C ALA A 276 -21.42 -8.74 -4.48
N SER A 277 -20.65 -9.79 -4.78
CA SER A 277 -20.13 -10.13 -6.12
C SER A 277 -19.09 -9.17 -6.69
N ALA A 278 -18.68 -8.15 -5.93
CA ALA A 278 -17.63 -7.24 -6.35
C ALA A 278 -16.27 -7.94 -6.48
N ARG A 279 -15.45 -7.42 -7.39
CA ARG A 279 -14.09 -7.89 -7.69
C ARG A 279 -13.08 -6.82 -7.28
N PRO A 280 -12.49 -6.89 -6.07
CA PRO A 280 -11.46 -5.94 -5.65
C PRO A 280 -10.29 -5.87 -6.64
N THR A 281 -9.93 -6.97 -7.32
CA THR A 281 -8.77 -7.02 -8.24
C THR A 281 -9.12 -7.19 -9.71
N GLY A 282 -10.39 -6.99 -10.10
CA GLY A 282 -10.89 -7.28 -11.45
C GLY A 282 -10.42 -6.36 -12.58
N GLY A 283 -9.46 -5.45 -12.38
CA GLY A 283 -9.16 -4.40 -13.35
C GLY A 283 -7.73 -3.86 -13.43
N SER A 284 -6.75 -4.44 -12.73
CA SER A 284 -5.40 -3.86 -12.68
C SER A 284 -4.37 -4.49 -13.58
N VAL A 285 -4.44 -5.80 -13.81
CA VAL A 285 -3.58 -6.50 -14.77
C VAL A 285 -4.47 -6.95 -15.93
N PRO A 286 -4.36 -6.33 -17.12
CA PRO A 286 -5.19 -6.69 -18.26
C PRO A 286 -4.96 -8.15 -18.70
N GLU A 287 -5.96 -8.76 -19.33
CA GLU A 287 -5.81 -10.11 -19.89
C GLU A 287 -4.62 -10.17 -20.86
N GLY A 288 -3.80 -11.21 -20.73
CA GLY A 288 -2.57 -11.38 -21.50
C GLY A 288 -1.40 -10.50 -21.04
N TRP A 289 -1.46 -9.98 -19.81
CA TRP A 289 -0.37 -9.34 -19.09
C TRP A 289 -0.08 -10.07 -17.78
N ARG A 290 1.14 -9.91 -17.28
CA ARG A 290 1.58 -10.46 -15.99
C ARG A 290 2.39 -9.43 -15.21
N MET A 291 2.44 -9.61 -13.90
CA MET A 291 3.38 -8.91 -13.03
C MET A 291 4.70 -9.67 -12.93
N THR A 292 5.84 -8.98 -13.07
CA THR A 292 7.17 -9.55 -12.84
C THR A 292 7.53 -9.53 -11.36
N SER A 293 8.59 -10.24 -10.99
CA SER A 293 9.19 -10.19 -9.65
C SER A 293 9.64 -8.79 -9.25
N GLU A 294 9.92 -7.90 -10.20
CA GLU A 294 10.30 -6.50 -9.96
C GLU A 294 9.07 -5.57 -9.86
N GLY A 295 7.87 -6.14 -9.78
CA GLY A 295 6.60 -5.40 -9.71
C GLY A 295 6.26 -4.65 -11.00
N LYS A 296 6.78 -5.04 -12.17
CA LYS A 296 6.38 -4.45 -13.44
C LYS A 296 5.25 -5.25 -14.08
N ILE A 297 4.21 -4.58 -14.56
CA ILE A 297 3.15 -5.20 -15.36
C ILE A 297 3.58 -5.16 -16.83
N ILE A 298 3.74 -6.32 -17.45
CA ILE A 298 4.23 -6.48 -18.83
C ILE A 298 3.37 -7.46 -19.63
N PRO A 299 3.34 -7.39 -20.98
CA PRO A 299 2.60 -8.35 -21.79
C PRO A 299 3.17 -9.76 -21.64
N ASP A 300 2.30 -10.76 -21.73
CA ASP A 300 2.71 -12.16 -21.83
C ASP A 300 3.56 -12.42 -23.07
N ALA A 301 4.57 -13.27 -22.94
CA ALA A 301 5.57 -13.51 -23.99
C ALA A 301 4.96 -13.97 -25.33
N GLY A 302 3.70 -14.46 -25.32
CA GLY A 302 2.91 -14.80 -26.51
C GLY A 302 2.20 -13.63 -27.21
N ASN A 303 2.13 -12.46 -26.58
CA ASN A 303 1.44 -11.26 -27.09
C ASN A 303 2.40 -10.17 -27.60
N SER A 304 3.63 -10.55 -27.97
CA SER A 304 4.52 -9.63 -28.69
C SER A 304 3.89 -9.28 -30.04
N VAL A 305 3.25 -8.11 -30.10
CA VAL A 305 2.80 -7.51 -31.35
C VAL A 305 4.03 -7.34 -32.22
N ARG A 306 4.20 -8.21 -33.22
CA ARG A 306 5.22 -8.02 -34.24
C ARG A 306 4.97 -6.63 -34.85
N PRO A 307 5.95 -5.73 -34.88
CA PRO A 307 5.77 -4.48 -35.60
C PRO A 307 5.44 -4.85 -37.04
N GLN A 308 4.25 -4.44 -37.50
CA GLN A 308 3.92 -4.56 -38.92
C GLN A 308 4.98 -3.78 -39.68
N LEU A 309 5.85 -4.48 -40.40
CA LEU A 309 6.73 -3.88 -41.37
C LEU A 309 5.83 -3.15 -42.38
N LEU A 310 5.71 -1.82 -42.27
CA LEU A 310 5.13 -1.04 -43.35
C LEU A 310 6.01 -1.25 -44.57
N LEU A 311 5.53 -2.05 -45.53
CA LEU A 311 6.09 -2.06 -46.87
C LEU A 311 5.92 -0.66 -47.46
N LEU A 312 6.99 0.13 -47.41
CA LEU A 312 7.14 1.33 -48.23
C LEU A 312 7.20 0.88 -49.70
N LEU A 313 6.05 0.84 -50.37
CA LEU A 313 6.01 0.78 -51.83
C LEU A 313 6.61 2.06 -52.39
N SER A 314 7.80 1.94 -52.94
CA SER A 314 8.47 3.00 -53.72
C SER A 314 7.71 3.21 -55.02
N PHE A 315 7.08 4.37 -55.15
CA PHE A 315 6.53 4.84 -56.42
C PHE A 315 7.69 5.34 -57.31
N VAL A 316 8.12 4.52 -58.26
CA VAL A 316 8.99 4.96 -59.36
C VAL A 316 8.10 5.56 -60.43
N LEU A 317 8.03 6.89 -60.50
CA LEU A 317 7.40 7.61 -61.60
C LEU A 317 8.33 7.58 -62.82
N GLY A 318 8.00 6.76 -63.81
CA GLY A 318 8.63 6.80 -65.13
C GLY A 318 8.10 8.00 -65.92
N VAL A 319 9.00 8.91 -66.30
CA VAL A 319 8.73 9.95 -67.30
C VAL A 319 9.19 9.43 -68.66
N ALA A 320 8.24 9.17 -69.56
CA ALA A 320 8.55 8.95 -70.97
C ALA A 320 7.46 9.58 -71.87
N ALA A 321 7.90 10.62 -72.59
CA ALA A 321 7.52 11.06 -73.93
C ALA A 321 6.03 11.31 -74.29
N LEU A 322 5.70 12.59 -74.53
CA LEU A 322 4.75 12.98 -75.57
C LEU A 322 5.53 13.56 -76.76
N VAL A 323 5.37 12.92 -77.92
CA VAL A 323 5.70 13.46 -79.25
C VAL A 323 4.39 13.67 -79.99
N GLY A 324 4.24 14.84 -80.63
CA GLY A 324 3.45 14.99 -81.86
C GLY A 324 2.30 15.99 -81.82
N ARG A 325 2.57 17.26 -82.15
CA ARG A 325 2.29 17.85 -83.48
C ARG A 325 2.80 19.28 -83.55
#